data_AF-A0A817TKH4-F1
#
_entry.id   AF-A0A817TKH4-F1
#
_cell.length_a   1.000
_cell.length_b   1.000
_cell.length_c   1.000
_cell.angle_alpha   90.00
_cell.angle_beta   90.00
_cell.angle_gamma   90.00
#
_symmetry.space_group_name_H-M   'P 1'
#
loop_
_entity.id
_entity.type
_entity.pdbx_description
1 polymer ?
#
loop_
_entity_poly.entity_id
_entity_poly.type
_entity_poly.pdbx_seq_one_letter_code
_entity_poly.pdbx_strand_id
1 'polypeptide(L)'
;MALFYVGYLIAVSSTIAFILAILTPRWIYPTFPTYPNATNYRGIFYVDEGRTDAICRDWILVYKDSVASCRPPYAVACAALSIIASSLSIILLWLAGGYLYLRRRRLAPHFVTALAALTFLIFCISVVIWIVMITMNRDANLTIRRENIGFSTWIAVGSSGGYLIAFILFIIYRIDLGHRRYLKEMDMNSRRF
;
A
#
# COMPACT_ATOMS: atom_id res chain seq x y z
N MET A 1 -15.83 -4.38 20.14
CA MET A 1 -14.41 -4.31 20.52
C MET A 1 -13.57 -5.36 19.79
N ALA A 2 -13.93 -6.66 19.83
CA ALA A 2 -13.20 -7.71 19.12
C ALA A 2 -12.98 -7.42 17.62
N LEU A 3 -14.01 -6.94 16.90
CA LEU A 3 -13.90 -6.55 15.49
C LEU A 3 -12.85 -5.47 15.23
N PHE A 4 -12.68 -4.51 16.14
CA PHE A 4 -11.68 -3.45 16.01
C PHE A 4 -10.26 -4.00 16.20
N TYR A 5 -10.07 -4.92 17.15
CA TYR A 5 -8.78 -5.59 17.35
C TYR A 5 -8.38 -6.43 16.14
N VAL A 6 -9.31 -7.22 15.59
CA VAL A 6 -9.07 -8.01 14.38
C VAL A 6 -8.73 -7.10 13.20
N GLY A 7 -9.52 -6.04 12.99
CA GLY A 7 -9.24 -5.05 11.94
C GLY A 7 -7.87 -4.36 12.12
N TYR A 8 -7.49 -4.06 13.36
CA TYR A 8 -6.18 -3.49 13.67
C TYR A 8 -5.04 -4.46 13.36
N LEU A 9 -5.12 -5.73 13.75
CA LEU A 9 -4.09 -6.72 13.46
C LEU A 9 -3.93 -6.95 11.95
N ILE A 10 -5.04 -7.02 11.21
CA ILE A 10 -5.01 -7.12 9.74
C ILE A 10 -4.37 -5.87 9.12
N ALA A 11 -4.68 -4.68 9.65
CA ALA A 11 -4.03 -3.45 9.19
C ALA A 11 -2.52 -3.49 9.45
N VAL A 12 -2.07 -3.94 10.63
CA VAL A 12 -0.63 -4.07 10.95
C VAL A 12 0.06 -5.03 9.99
N SER A 13 -0.48 -6.23 9.78
CA SER A 13 0.12 -7.21 8.87
C SER A 13 0.16 -6.71 7.43
N SER A 14 -0.90 -6.01 6.99
CA SER A 14 -0.97 -5.42 5.64
C SER A 14 0.02 -4.28 5.46
N THR A 15 0.21 -3.43 6.48
CA THR A 15 1.25 -2.39 6.49
C THR A 15 2.64 -2.99 6.32
N ILE A 16 2.97 -4.01 7.12
CA ILE A 16 4.28 -4.65 7.06
C ILE A 16 4.49 -5.31 5.69
N ALA A 17 3.50 -6.06 5.20
CA ALA A 17 3.56 -6.70 3.89
C ALA A 17 3.77 -5.68 2.77
N PHE A 18 3.10 -4.53 2.83
CA PHE A 18 3.30 -3.47 1.84
C PHE A 18 4.70 -2.87 1.88
N ILE A 19 5.19 -2.52 3.07
CA ILE A 19 6.53 -1.95 3.23
C ILE A 19 7.58 -2.94 2.70
N LEU A 20 7.42 -4.22 3.01
CA LEU A 20 8.29 -5.26 2.46
C LEU A 20 8.19 -5.35 0.94
N ALA A 21 6.98 -5.26 0.37
CA ALA A 21 6.77 -5.27 -1.07
C ALA A 21 7.49 -4.10 -1.73
N ILE A 22 7.30 -2.86 -1.27
CA ILE A 22 7.91 -1.68 -1.90
C ILE A 22 9.44 -1.65 -1.79
N LEU A 23 10.00 -2.17 -0.70
CA LEU A 23 11.44 -2.24 -0.48
C LEU A 23 12.12 -3.37 -1.24
N THR A 24 11.41 -4.45 -1.53
CA THR A 24 11.98 -5.56 -2.31
C THR A 24 11.95 -5.23 -3.80
N PRO A 25 13.09 -5.29 -4.51
CA PRO A 25 13.16 -4.86 -5.91
C PRO A 25 12.65 -5.90 -6.91
N ARG A 26 11.84 -6.88 -6.45
CA ARG A 26 11.38 -8.04 -7.22
C ARG A 26 9.92 -7.87 -7.67
N TRP A 27 9.61 -6.73 -8.29
CA TRP A 27 8.27 -6.46 -8.80
C TRP A 27 8.06 -6.97 -10.23
N ILE A 28 9.09 -6.87 -11.07
CA ILE A 28 9.11 -7.49 -12.41
C ILE A 28 10.46 -8.17 -12.61
N TYR A 29 10.42 -9.31 -13.30
CA TYR A 29 11.59 -9.97 -13.89
C TYR A 29 11.56 -9.77 -15.41
N PRO A 30 12.13 -8.68 -15.94
CA PRO A 30 12.12 -8.44 -17.37
C PRO A 30 13.02 -9.47 -18.07
N THR A 31 12.44 -10.24 -18.99
CA THR A 31 13.18 -11.13 -19.88
C THR A 31 13.64 -10.36 -21.11
N PHE A 32 14.94 -10.13 -21.23
CA PHE A 32 15.53 -9.55 -22.43
C PHE A 32 16.07 -10.67 -23.33
N PRO A 33 15.58 -10.79 -24.58
CA PRO A 33 16.03 -11.86 -25.48
C PRO A 33 17.53 -11.76 -25.80
N THR A 34 18.10 -10.57 -25.70
CA THR A 34 19.53 -10.29 -25.91
C THR A 34 20.43 -10.75 -24.74
N TYR A 35 19.89 -10.93 -23.53
CA TYR A 35 20.67 -11.33 -22.35
C TYR A 35 19.89 -12.35 -21.51
N PRO A 36 19.72 -13.60 -22.01
CA PRO A 36 18.89 -14.61 -21.36
C PRO A 36 19.41 -15.07 -19.98
N ASN A 37 20.69 -14.83 -19.68
CA ASN A 37 21.34 -15.25 -18.44
C ASN A 37 21.53 -14.12 -17.41
N ALA A 38 21.11 -12.89 -17.73
CA ALA A 38 21.21 -11.76 -16.80
C ALA A 38 20.03 -11.77 -15.82
N THR A 39 20.30 -11.75 -14.52
CA THR A 39 19.29 -11.59 -13.47
C THR A 39 18.81 -10.14 -13.44
N ASN A 40 17.85 -9.80 -14.29
CA ASN A 40 17.26 -8.47 -14.32
C ASN A 40 16.03 -8.42 -13.41
N TYR A 41 15.93 -7.37 -12.61
CA TYR A 41 14.74 -7.13 -11.80
C TYR A 41 14.50 -5.63 -11.64
N ARG A 42 13.23 -5.25 -11.63
CA ARG A 42 12.79 -3.87 -11.40
C ARG A 42 11.91 -3.82 -10.16
N GLY A 43 12.21 -2.87 -9.28
CA GLY A 43 11.43 -2.49 -8.12
C GLY A 43 10.88 -1.08 -8.20
N ILE A 44 10.22 -0.63 -7.12
CA ILE A 44 9.72 0.74 -7.01
C ILE A 44 10.84 1.76 -6.82
N PHE A 45 11.83 1.41 -6.01
CA PHE A 45 12.91 2.33 -5.67
C PHE A 45 14.23 1.98 -6.34
N TYR A 46 14.37 0.79 -6.92
CA TYR A 46 15.63 0.29 -7.45
C TYR A 46 15.40 -0.48 -8.75
N VAL A 47 16.28 -0.27 -9.71
CA VAL A 47 16.31 -0.97 -11.00
C VAL A 47 17.67 -1.64 -11.14
N ASP A 48 17.70 -2.91 -11.56
CA ASP A 48 18.91 -3.58 -12.04
C ASP A 48 18.67 -4.09 -13.47
N GLU A 49 19.24 -3.35 -14.41
CA GLU A 49 19.33 -3.77 -15.80
C GLU A 49 20.78 -4.10 -16.13
N GLY A 50 21.06 -5.40 -16.24
CA GLY A 50 22.37 -5.95 -16.60
C GLY A 50 22.72 -5.72 -18.07
N ARG A 51 22.68 -4.47 -18.54
CA ARG A 51 23.19 -4.05 -19.85
C ARG A 51 24.70 -3.85 -19.75
N THR A 52 25.46 -4.46 -20.65
CA THR A 52 26.93 -4.41 -20.69
C THR A 52 27.53 -3.02 -20.93
N ASP A 53 26.75 -2.06 -21.45
CA ASP A 53 27.26 -0.72 -21.79
C ASP A 53 26.71 0.40 -20.90
N ALA A 54 25.74 0.11 -20.03
CA ALA A 54 25.23 1.03 -19.03
C ALA A 54 24.59 0.21 -17.91
N ILE A 55 25.35 -0.02 -16.84
CA ILE A 55 24.85 -0.66 -15.62
C ILE A 55 23.84 0.31 -15.00
N CYS A 56 22.55 0.11 -15.30
CA CYS A 56 21.51 0.88 -14.64
C CYS A 56 21.16 0.18 -13.33
N ARG A 57 22.04 0.39 -12.34
CA ARG A 57 21.89 -0.01 -10.94
C ARG A 57 21.85 1.22 -10.08
N ASP A 58 20.68 1.82 -9.95
CA ASP A 58 20.55 2.97 -9.10
C ASP A 58 19.15 3.07 -8.49
N TRP A 59 19.09 3.90 -7.46
CA TRP A 59 17.86 4.23 -6.78
C TRP A 59 17.09 5.27 -7.58
N ILE A 60 15.84 4.99 -7.92
CA ILE A 60 14.94 5.85 -8.72
C ILE A 60 14.76 7.24 -8.09
N LEU A 61 15.05 7.42 -6.80
CA LEU A 61 14.95 8.72 -6.12
C LEU A 61 16.25 9.54 -6.13
N VAL A 62 17.40 8.92 -6.43
CA VAL A 62 18.69 9.64 -6.50
C VAL A 62 18.81 10.28 -7.88
N TYR A 63 19.03 11.60 -7.91
CA TYR A 63 19.28 12.30 -9.17
C TYR A 63 20.76 12.20 -9.53
N LYS A 64 21.05 11.60 -10.67
CA LYS A 64 22.39 11.52 -11.23
C LYS A 64 22.29 11.64 -12.76
N ASP A 65 23.07 12.54 -13.35
CA ASP A 65 22.99 12.86 -14.78
C ASP A 65 23.21 11.62 -15.67
N SER A 66 24.04 10.67 -15.22
CA SER A 66 24.32 9.42 -15.91
C SER A 66 23.16 8.40 -15.92
N VAL A 67 22.07 8.66 -15.19
CA VAL A 67 20.94 7.73 -14.96
C VAL A 67 19.59 8.34 -15.36
N ALA A 68 19.58 9.58 -15.87
CA ALA A 68 18.37 10.31 -16.24
C ALA A 68 17.51 9.56 -17.28
N SER A 69 18.14 8.81 -18.20
CA SER A 69 17.47 7.98 -19.20
C SER A 69 16.78 6.73 -18.63
N CYS A 70 17.17 6.26 -17.43
CA CYS A 70 16.55 5.12 -16.76
C CYS A 70 15.53 5.51 -15.69
N ARG A 71 15.24 6.81 -15.53
CA ARG A 71 14.37 7.34 -14.48
C ARG A 71 13.08 7.87 -15.09
N PRO A 72 12.15 7.00 -15.49
CA PRO A 72 10.92 7.50 -16.10
C PRO A 72 10.06 8.22 -15.03
N PRO A 73 9.37 9.31 -15.39
CA PRO A 73 8.66 10.17 -14.44
C PRO A 73 7.59 9.42 -13.65
N TYR A 74 6.99 8.37 -14.23
CA TYR A 74 6.01 7.54 -13.55
C TYR A 74 6.62 6.72 -12.40
N ALA A 75 7.88 6.27 -12.52
CA ALA A 75 8.53 5.47 -11.48
C ALA A 75 8.82 6.35 -10.24
N VAL A 76 9.18 7.62 -10.47
CA VAL A 76 9.33 8.63 -9.42
C VAL A 76 7.99 8.91 -8.74
N ALA A 77 6.92 9.08 -9.52
CA ALA A 77 5.58 9.29 -8.98
C ALA A 77 5.11 8.08 -8.14
N CYS A 78 5.32 6.85 -8.62
CA CYS A 78 5.02 5.63 -7.85
C CYS A 78 5.83 5.52 -6.56
N ALA A 79 7.13 5.84 -6.62
CA ALA A 79 8.00 5.86 -5.45
C ALA A 79 7.50 6.88 -4.40
N ALA A 80 7.16 8.09 -4.83
CA ALA A 80 6.61 9.12 -3.96
C ALA A 80 5.26 8.71 -3.35
N LEU A 81 4.32 8.19 -4.16
CA LEU A 81 3.03 7.71 -3.68
C LEU A 81 3.17 6.56 -2.68
N SER A 82 4.13 5.65 -2.90
CA SER A 82 4.41 4.53 -2.00
C SER A 82 4.95 4.99 -0.64
N ILE A 83 5.79 6.03 -0.63
CA ILE A 83 6.27 6.68 0.62
C ILE A 83 5.11 7.33 1.37
N ILE A 84 4.25 8.06 0.66
CA ILE A 84 3.07 8.73 1.26
C ILE A 84 2.12 7.68 1.84
N ALA A 85 1.80 6.63 1.09
CA ALA A 85 0.95 5.54 1.54
C ALA A 85 1.51 4.86 2.80
N SER A 86 2.81 4.56 2.81
CA SER A 86 3.48 3.94 3.96
C SER A 86 3.44 4.86 5.17
N SER A 87 3.72 6.15 4.99
CA SER A 87 3.67 7.14 6.07
C SER A 87 2.28 7.26 6.67
N LEU A 88 1.23 7.38 5.84
CA LEU A 88 -0.15 7.46 6.29
C LEU A 88 -0.60 6.19 7.02
N SER A 89 -0.16 5.01 6.55
CA SER A 89 -0.47 3.76 7.23
C SER A 89 0.14 3.68 8.63
N ILE A 90 1.37 4.18 8.82
CA ILE A 90 2.01 4.22 10.13
C ILE A 90 1.23 5.17 11.05
N ILE A 91 0.84 6.34 10.56
CA ILE A 91 0.01 7.30 11.33
C ILE A 91 -1.32 6.67 11.73
N LEU A 92 -1.97 5.95 10.81
CA LEU A 92 -3.21 5.20 11.08
C LEU A 92 -3.01 4.18 12.20
N LEU A 93 -1.93 3.39 12.14
CA LEU A 93 -1.61 2.39 13.17
C LEU A 93 -1.36 3.03 14.53
N TRP A 94 -0.68 4.18 14.57
CA TRP A 94 -0.46 4.94 15.81
C TRP A 94 -1.78 5.44 16.41
N LEU A 95 -2.67 6.01 15.59
CA LEU A 95 -3.97 6.48 16.06
C LEU A 95 -4.88 5.34 16.52
N ALA A 96 -4.93 4.24 15.76
CA ALA A 96 -5.72 3.07 16.10
C ALA A 96 -5.18 2.35 17.35
N GLY A 97 -3.85 2.19 17.46
CA GLY A 97 -3.19 1.63 18.63
C GLY A 97 -3.36 2.51 19.88
N GLY A 98 -3.23 3.83 19.73
CA GLY A 98 -3.49 4.79 20.80
C GLY A 98 -4.94 4.76 21.29
N TYR A 99 -5.90 4.53 20.37
CA TYR A 99 -7.31 4.31 20.74
C TYR A 99 -7.52 3.04 21.57
N LEU A 100 -6.85 1.94 21.19
CA LEU A 100 -6.88 0.68 21.95
C LEU A 100 -6.31 0.85 23.37
N TYR A 101 -5.18 1.54 23.48
CA TYR A 101 -4.47 1.73 24.75
C TYR A 101 -5.20 2.69 25.70
N LEU A 102 -5.60 3.87 25.22
CA LEU A 102 -6.12 4.93 26.09
C LEU A 102 -7.62 4.78 26.40
N ARG A 103 -8.39 3.98 25.62
CA ARG A 103 -9.83 3.70 25.78
C ARG A 103 -10.77 4.92 25.98
N ARG A 104 -10.27 6.16 25.87
CA ARG A 104 -10.93 7.37 26.41
C ARG A 104 -11.44 8.39 25.38
N ARG A 105 -11.19 8.26 24.07
CA ARG A 105 -11.54 9.31 23.09
C ARG A 105 -12.73 8.94 22.19
N ARG A 106 -13.85 9.67 22.35
CA ARG A 106 -15.10 9.50 21.59
C ARG A 106 -15.00 9.88 20.10
N LEU A 107 -14.03 10.71 19.72
CA LEU A 107 -13.82 11.21 18.34
C LEU A 107 -12.83 10.37 17.52
N ALA A 108 -11.98 9.59 18.18
CA ALA A 108 -10.95 8.76 17.53
C ALA A 108 -11.47 7.79 16.44
N PRO A 109 -12.63 7.11 16.56
CA PRO A 109 -13.05 6.17 15.54
C PRO A 109 -13.41 6.82 14.20
N HIS A 110 -13.89 8.07 14.20
CA HIS A 110 -14.17 8.81 12.96
C HIS A 110 -12.88 9.10 12.19
N PHE A 111 -11.88 9.67 12.88
CA PHE A 111 -10.58 9.96 12.29
C PHE A 111 -9.86 8.70 11.79
N VAL A 112 -9.92 7.61 12.56
CA VAL A 112 -9.34 6.32 12.15
C VAL A 112 -10.01 5.79 10.88
N THR A 113 -11.35 5.83 10.78
CA THR A 113 -12.04 5.39 9.56
C THR A 113 -11.76 6.28 8.34
N ALA A 114 -11.73 7.60 8.51
CA ALA A 114 -11.44 8.54 7.43
C ALA A 114 -10.00 8.40 6.93
N LEU A 115 -9.05 8.28 7.86
CA LEU A 115 -7.64 8.08 7.52
C LEU A 115 -7.41 6.70 6.89
N ALA A 116 -8.12 5.65 7.34
CA ALA A 116 -8.07 4.32 6.72
C ALA A 116 -8.59 4.37 5.27
N ALA A 117 -9.68 5.08 5.00
CA ALA A 117 -10.20 5.26 3.65
C ALA A 117 -9.18 5.97 2.73
N LEU A 118 -8.59 7.08 3.21
CA LEU A 118 -7.59 7.83 2.46
C LEU A 118 -6.34 6.99 2.19
N THR A 119 -5.85 6.28 3.20
CA THR A 119 -4.68 5.40 3.08
C THR A 119 -4.96 4.31 2.05
N PHE A 120 -6.12 3.65 2.12
CA PHE A 120 -6.54 2.62 1.17
C PHE A 120 -6.64 3.15 -0.26
N LEU A 121 -7.20 4.35 -0.45
CA LEU A 121 -7.32 4.97 -1.77
C LEU A 121 -5.95 5.20 -2.40
N ILE A 122 -5.01 5.81 -1.66
CA ILE A 122 -3.65 6.09 -2.15
C ILE A 122 -2.91 4.78 -2.44
N PHE A 123 -3.12 3.77 -1.61
CA PHE A 123 -2.56 2.44 -1.79
C PHE A 123 -3.01 1.79 -3.10
N CYS A 124 -4.31 1.78 -3.34
CA CYS A 124 -4.90 1.26 -4.57
C CYS A 124 -4.40 2.03 -5.80
N ILE A 125 -4.34 3.37 -5.72
CA ILE A 125 -3.80 4.20 -6.80
C ILE A 125 -2.35 3.81 -7.10
N SER A 126 -1.50 3.68 -6.07
CA SER A 126 -0.09 3.31 -6.25
C SER A 126 0.06 1.96 -6.95
N VAL A 127 -0.66 0.94 -6.49
CA VAL A 127 -0.63 -0.41 -7.08
C VAL A 127 -1.19 -0.42 -8.51
N VAL A 128 -2.29 0.29 -8.76
CA VAL A 128 -2.92 0.38 -10.09
C VAL A 128 -2.00 1.08 -11.08
N ILE A 129 -1.42 2.23 -10.72
CA ILE A 129 -0.44 2.90 -11.59
C ILE A 129 0.68 1.93 -11.91
N TRP A 130 1.20 1.21 -10.92
CA TRP A 130 2.26 0.24 -11.14
C TRP A 130 1.84 -0.85 -12.14
N ILE A 131 0.70 -1.52 -11.91
CA ILE A 131 0.17 -2.57 -12.80
C ILE A 131 -0.09 -2.04 -14.21
N VAL A 132 -0.70 -0.86 -14.35
CA VAL A 132 -0.96 -0.23 -15.65
C VAL A 132 0.35 0.05 -16.38
N MET A 133 1.40 0.46 -15.66
CA MET A 133 2.71 0.68 -16.27
C MET A 133 3.38 -0.64 -16.69
N ILE A 134 3.20 -1.74 -15.93
CA ILE A 134 3.58 -3.08 -16.39
C ILE A 134 2.84 -3.42 -17.69
N THR A 135 1.51 -3.28 -17.71
CA THR A 135 0.69 -3.79 -18.82
C THR A 135 0.77 -2.93 -20.07
N MET A 136 0.90 -1.60 -19.92
CA MET A 136 1.06 -0.68 -21.04
C MET A 136 2.47 -0.67 -21.61
N ASN A 137 3.42 -1.34 -20.96
CA ASN A 137 4.72 -1.67 -21.55
C ASN A 137 5.44 -0.45 -22.17
N ARG A 138 5.30 0.72 -21.53
CA ARG A 138 5.74 1.99 -22.12
C ARG A 138 7.27 2.13 -22.20
N ASP A 139 8.00 1.24 -21.55
CA ASP A 139 9.46 1.33 -21.41
C ASP A 139 10.25 0.42 -22.36
N ALA A 140 9.62 -0.57 -22.99
CA ALA A 140 10.30 -1.42 -23.96
C ALA A 140 9.25 -2.13 -24.80
N ASN A 141 9.48 -2.35 -26.08
CA ASN A 141 8.67 -3.24 -26.94
C ASN A 141 8.68 -4.73 -26.49
N LEU A 142 8.74 -5.03 -25.18
CA LEU A 142 8.83 -6.35 -24.59
C LEU A 142 7.47 -6.80 -24.11
N THR A 143 6.86 -7.82 -24.72
CA THR A 143 5.62 -8.38 -24.18
C THR A 143 5.85 -8.91 -22.76
N ILE A 144 5.43 -8.16 -21.75
CA ILE A 144 5.49 -8.61 -20.36
C ILE A 144 4.47 -9.73 -20.20
N ARG A 145 4.96 -10.96 -20.13
CA ARG A 145 4.16 -12.15 -19.89
C ARG A 145 3.88 -12.29 -18.40
N ARG A 146 2.82 -13.04 -18.06
CA ARG A 146 2.41 -13.27 -16.66
C ARG A 146 3.54 -13.86 -15.80
N GLU A 147 4.41 -14.64 -16.41
CA GLU A 147 5.61 -15.24 -15.80
C GLU A 147 6.67 -14.23 -15.36
N ASN A 148 6.61 -12.99 -15.87
CA ASN A 148 7.54 -11.91 -15.51
C ASN A 148 7.04 -11.07 -14.31
N ILE A 149 5.85 -11.36 -13.78
CA ILE A 149 5.32 -10.68 -12.59
C ILE A 149 6.05 -11.20 -11.36
N GLY A 150 6.79 -10.31 -10.71
CA GLY A 150 7.58 -10.63 -9.53
C GLY A 150 6.76 -10.79 -8.25
N PHE A 151 7.37 -11.44 -7.26
CA PHE A 151 6.76 -11.75 -5.98
C PHE A 151 6.27 -10.50 -5.22
N SER A 152 7.02 -9.39 -5.29
CA SER A 152 6.66 -8.14 -4.60
C SER A 152 5.33 -7.57 -5.09
N THR A 153 5.00 -7.75 -6.37
CA THR A 153 3.72 -7.31 -6.95
C THR A 153 2.55 -8.10 -6.35
N TRP A 154 2.71 -9.42 -6.18
CA TRP A 154 1.70 -10.26 -5.53
C TRP A 154 1.51 -9.91 -4.06
N ILE A 155 2.59 -9.62 -3.32
CA ILE A 155 2.49 -9.15 -1.94
C ILE A 155 1.75 -7.81 -1.88
N ALA A 156 2.06 -6.87 -2.78
CA ALA A 156 1.40 -5.57 -2.81
C ALA A 156 -0.11 -5.70 -3.07
N VAL A 157 -0.51 -6.54 -4.01
CA VAL A 157 -1.94 -6.85 -4.27
C VAL A 157 -2.58 -7.56 -3.06
N GLY A 158 -1.88 -8.51 -2.43
CA GLY A 158 -2.38 -9.17 -1.21
C GLY A 158 -2.60 -8.19 -0.06
N SER A 159 -1.65 -7.27 0.15
CA SER A 159 -1.75 -6.24 1.18
C SER A 159 -2.86 -5.23 0.92
N SER A 160 -3.18 -4.88 -0.34
CA SER A 160 -4.34 -4.02 -0.64
C SER A 160 -5.65 -4.70 -0.28
N GLY A 161 -5.79 -6.01 -0.56
CA GLY A 161 -6.92 -6.82 -0.10
C GLY A 161 -7.03 -6.86 1.43
N GLY A 162 -5.91 -7.02 2.14
CA GLY A 162 -5.87 -6.95 3.60
C GLY A 162 -6.33 -5.60 4.16
N TYR A 163 -5.87 -4.49 3.56
CA TYR A 163 -6.34 -3.15 3.94
C TYR A 163 -7.84 -2.94 3.69
N LEU A 164 -8.37 -3.46 2.59
CA LEU A 164 -9.81 -3.39 2.32
C LEU A 164 -10.60 -4.08 3.43
N ILE A 165 -10.17 -5.28 3.84
CA ILE A 165 -10.81 -6.03 4.94
C ILE A 165 -10.71 -5.25 6.25
N ALA A 166 -9.53 -4.71 6.59
CA ALA A 166 -9.35 -3.91 7.80
C ALA A 166 -10.25 -2.66 7.80
N PHE A 167 -10.35 -1.97 6.65
CA PHE A 167 -11.22 -0.82 6.47
C PHE A 167 -12.70 -1.16 6.68
N ILE A 168 -13.18 -2.24 6.08
CA ILE A 168 -14.55 -2.73 6.25
C ILE A 168 -14.82 -3.03 7.74
N LEU A 169 -13.89 -3.69 8.42
CA LEU A 169 -14.02 -3.99 9.86
C LEU A 169 -14.08 -2.72 10.72
N PHE A 170 -13.30 -1.68 10.40
CA PHE A 170 -13.39 -0.39 11.08
C PHE A 170 -14.72 0.32 10.82
N ILE A 171 -15.28 0.23 9.60
CA ILE A 171 -16.61 0.77 9.29
C ILE A 171 -17.68 0.03 10.10
N ILE A 172 -17.70 -1.29 10.08
CA ILE A 172 -18.68 -2.10 10.81
C ILE A 172 -18.62 -1.78 12.31
N TYR A 173 -17.41 -1.68 12.87
CA TYR A 173 -17.23 -1.31 14.27
C TYR A 173 -17.76 0.10 14.58
N ARG A 174 -17.55 1.07 13.67
CA ARG A 174 -18.10 2.42 13.81
C ARG A 174 -19.63 2.41 13.79
N ILE A 175 -20.25 1.61 12.91
CA ILE A 175 -21.71 1.49 12.83
C ILE A 175 -22.27 0.87 14.12
N ASP A 176 -21.66 -0.21 14.64
CA ASP A 176 -22.04 -0.83 15.92
C ASP A 176 -21.97 0.16 17.09
N LEU A 177 -20.91 0.97 17.14
CA LEU A 177 -20.78 2.04 18.14
C LEU A 177 -21.90 3.09 18.05
N GLY A 178 -22.29 3.47 16.82
CA GLY A 178 -23.40 4.41 16.59
C GLY A 178 -24.74 3.83 17.04
N HIS A 179 -25.02 2.59 16.67
CA HIS A 179 -26.26 1.90 17.03
C HIS A 179 -26.45 1.76 18.54
N ARG A 180 -25.39 1.36 19.27
CA ARG A 180 -25.44 1.26 20.74
C ARG A 180 -25.71 2.59 21.44
N ARG A 181 -25.23 3.72 20.89
CA ARG A 181 -25.51 5.05 21.44
C ARG A 181 -26.99 5.40 21.26
N TYR A 182 -27.53 5.16 20.08
CA TYR A 182 -28.93 5.41 19.77
C TYR A 182 -29.88 4.63 20.71
N LEU A 183 -29.63 3.32 20.90
CA LEU A 183 -30.41 2.50 21.83
C LEU A 183 -30.33 3.00 23.28
N LYS A 184 -29.16 3.47 23.72
CA LYS A 184 -28.99 4.01 25.08
C LYS A 184 -29.72 5.33 25.28
N GLU A 185 -29.76 6.19 24.26
CA GLU A 185 -30.53 7.44 24.30
C GLU A 185 -32.04 7.17 24.34
N MET A 186 -32.52 6.17 23.60
CA MET A 186 -33.91 5.72 23.66
C MET A 186 -34.32 5.21 25.05
N ASP A 187 -33.53 4.32 25.67
CA ASP A 187 -33.80 3.79 27.02
C ASP A 187 -33.76 4.87 28.11
N MET A 188 -32.88 5.87 27.97
CA MET A 188 -32.87 7.02 28.89
C MET A 188 -34.11 7.91 28.74
N ASN A 189 -34.66 8.04 27.53
CA ASN A 189 -35.88 8.81 27.31
C ASN A 189 -37.13 8.06 27.77
N SER A 190 -37.19 6.73 27.63
CA SER A 190 -38.34 5.94 28.10
C SER A 190 -38.48 5.87 29.62
N ARG A 191 -37.40 6.09 30.38
CA ARG A 191 -37.42 6.14 31.87
C ARG A 191 -37.77 7.52 32.44
N ARG A 192 -37.90 8.54 31.59
CA ARG A 192 -38.29 9.91 32.00
C ARG A 192 -39.78 10.19 31.85
N PHE A 193 -40.51 9.28 31.22
CA PHE A 193 -41.97 9.25 31.14
C PHE A 193 -42.50 8.14 32.04
#